data_AF-A0A6A8MFU0-F1
#
_entry.id   AF-A0A6A8MFU0-F1
#
_cell.length_a   1.000
_cell.length_b   1.000
_cell.length_c   1.000
_cell.angle_alpha   90.00
_cell.angle_beta   90.00
_cell.angle_gamma   90.00
#
_symmetry.space_group_name_H-M   'P 1'
#
loop_
_entity.id
_entity.type
_entity.pdbx_description
1 polymer ?
#
loop_
_entity_poly.entity_id
_entity_poly.type
_entity_poly.pdbx_seq_one_letter_code
_entity_poly.pdbx_strand_id
1 'polypeptide(L)'
;MAAGLPASKKLVLIGLGTNGYLEKSTITQTVKELKGREIYWINNNVDRDWEESNNELIAEAAKKYKNVHMIDWKNASMDHDEWFADGIHPTEDGIKAMTTLVARTILVDEGLKKF
;
A
#
# COMPACT_ATOMS: atom_id res chain seq x y z
N MET A 1 25.04 7.72 -15.82
CA MET A 1 24.36 8.77 -15.05
C MET A 1 23.05 8.20 -14.53
N ALA A 2 22.94 7.95 -13.22
CA ALA A 2 21.65 7.66 -12.62
C ALA A 2 20.85 8.95 -12.63
N ALA A 3 19.70 8.97 -13.32
CA ALA A 3 18.76 10.05 -13.19
C ALA A 3 18.34 10.10 -11.71
N GLY A 4 18.77 11.14 -11.00
CA GLY A 4 18.30 11.37 -9.64
C GLY A 4 16.78 11.41 -9.64
N LEU A 5 16.16 10.82 -8.62
CA LEU A 5 14.72 10.89 -8.42
C LEU A 5 14.29 12.36 -8.57
N PRO A 6 13.39 12.71 -9.50
CA PRO A 6 12.91 14.07 -9.62
C PRO A 6 12.40 14.49 -8.24
N ALA A 7 12.71 15.73 -7.83
CA ALA A 7 12.38 16.26 -6.50
C ALA A 7 10.90 15.95 -6.20
N SER A 8 10.66 14.92 -5.37
CA SER A 8 9.36 14.26 -5.38
C SER A 8 8.32 15.19 -4.78
N LYS A 9 7.10 15.11 -5.28
CA LYS A 9 5.94 15.50 -4.46
C LYS A 9 6.08 14.81 -3.10
N LYS A 10 5.71 15.48 -2.01
CA LYS A 10 5.73 14.85 -0.69
C LYS A 10 4.77 13.67 -0.73
N LEU A 11 5.27 12.45 -0.57
CA LEU A 11 4.46 11.22 -0.54
C LEU A 11 4.24 10.74 0.89
N VAL A 12 3.18 9.96 1.10
CA VAL A 12 2.90 9.26 2.36
C VAL A 12 2.58 7.81 2.04
N LEU A 13 3.32 6.89 2.64
CA LEU A 13 3.04 5.46 2.62
C LEU A 13 2.24 5.10 3.87
N ILE A 14 1.12 4.39 3.70
CA ILE A 14 0.23 3.95 4.79
C ILE A 14 0.15 2.42 4.77
N GLY A 15 0.56 1.80 5.87
CA GLY A 15 0.42 0.36 6.12
C GLY A 15 -0.51 0.11 7.31
N LEU A 16 -1.75 0.59 7.22
CA LEU A 16 -2.77 0.45 8.26
C LEU A 16 -3.92 -0.45 7.78
N GLY A 17 -4.52 -1.19 8.70
CA GLY A 17 -5.64 -2.11 8.47
C GLY A 17 -5.38 -3.56 8.89
N THR A 18 -4.11 -3.98 9.01
CA THR A 18 -3.76 -5.34 9.47
C THR A 18 -4.30 -5.63 10.88
N ASN A 19 -4.22 -4.64 11.78
CA ASN A 19 -4.52 -4.81 13.20
C ASN A 19 -5.96 -4.43 13.60
N GLY A 20 -6.86 -4.22 12.64
CA GLY A 20 -8.27 -3.96 12.93
C GLY A 20 -9.02 -3.24 11.80
N TYR A 21 -10.32 -3.06 12.02
CA TYR A 21 -11.21 -2.39 11.08
C TYR A 21 -10.74 -0.97 10.74
N LEU A 22 -10.80 -0.66 9.46
CA LEU A 22 -10.79 0.70 8.96
C LEU A 22 -12.22 1.25 8.93
N GLU A 23 -12.34 2.54 9.17
CA GLU A 23 -13.60 3.25 8.97
C GLU A 23 -13.51 4.20 7.78
N LYS A 24 -14.58 4.28 6.98
CA LYS A 24 -14.70 5.19 5.84
C LYS A 24 -14.51 6.66 6.21
N SER A 25 -14.97 7.05 7.40
CA SER A 25 -14.78 8.36 8.02
C SER A 25 -13.28 8.67 8.20
N THR A 26 -12.55 7.75 8.82
CA THR A 26 -11.11 7.84 9.05
C THR A 26 -10.34 7.94 7.75
N ILE A 27 -10.60 7.08 6.77
CA ILE A 27 -9.95 7.16 5.44
C ILE A 27 -10.22 8.53 4.79
N THR A 28 -11.47 8.98 4.80
CA THR A 28 -11.86 10.27 4.21
C THR A 28 -11.13 11.44 4.91
N GLN A 29 -11.01 11.39 6.24
CA GLN A 29 -10.30 12.39 7.02
C GLN A 29 -8.79 12.36 6.72
N THR A 30 -8.17 11.18 6.70
CA THR A 30 -6.76 11.00 6.35
C THR A 30 -6.44 11.60 4.97
N VAL A 31 -7.25 11.28 3.95
CA VAL A 31 -7.06 11.82 2.60
C VAL A 31 -7.21 13.35 2.59
N LYS A 32 -8.14 13.91 3.37
CA LYS A 32 -8.33 15.36 3.49
C LYS A 32 -7.13 16.04 4.16
N GLU A 33 -6.60 15.48 5.23
CA GLU A 33 -5.44 16.01 5.97
C GLU A 33 -4.15 15.93 5.16
N LEU A 34 -4.02 14.90 4.32
CA LEU A 34 -2.88 14.69 3.42
C LEU A 34 -3.05 15.36 2.04
N LYS A 35 -3.98 16.31 1.91
CA LYS A 35 -4.20 17.04 0.66
C LYS A 35 -2.89 17.65 0.12
N GLY A 36 -2.65 17.47 -1.18
CA GLY A 36 -1.44 17.94 -1.86
C GLY A 36 -0.25 16.98 -1.74
N ARG A 37 -0.45 15.79 -1.16
CA ARG A 37 0.50 14.69 -1.11
C ARG A 37 -0.03 13.50 -1.91
N GLU A 38 0.87 12.73 -2.50
CA GLU A 38 0.53 11.42 -3.06
C GLU A 38 0.48 10.41 -1.89
N ILE A 39 -0.61 9.64 -1.81
CA ILE A 39 -0.87 8.68 -0.74
C ILE A 39 -0.78 7.30 -1.36
N TYR A 40 0.12 6.47 -0.84
CA TYR A 40 0.23 5.07 -1.22
C TYR A 40 -0.24 4.22 -0.04
N TRP A 41 -1.34 3.48 -0.21
CA TRP A 41 -1.93 2.68 0.86
C TRP A 41 -1.81 1.18 0.53
N ILE A 42 -1.15 0.44 1.42
CA ILE A 42 -0.95 -1.00 1.28
C ILE A 42 -2.22 -1.72 1.76
N ASN A 43 -2.84 -2.52 0.89
CA ASN A 43 -3.98 -3.35 1.28
C ASN A 43 -3.52 -4.54 2.16
N ASN A 44 -4.44 -5.21 2.83
CA ASN A 44 -4.14 -6.18 3.88
C ASN A 44 -4.17 -7.61 3.35
N ASN A 45 -3.19 -8.43 3.77
CA ASN A 45 -3.24 -9.89 3.72
C ASN A 45 -3.19 -10.41 5.16
N VAL A 46 -4.35 -10.76 5.71
CA VAL A 46 -4.57 -11.18 7.08
C VAL A 46 -5.81 -12.06 7.13
N ASP A 47 -5.72 -13.24 7.74
CA ASP A 47 -6.86 -14.15 7.92
C ASP A 47 -7.80 -13.65 9.04
N ARG A 48 -8.52 -12.53 8.81
CA ARG A 48 -9.42 -11.89 9.76
C ARG A 48 -10.66 -11.34 9.05
N ASP A 49 -11.79 -11.35 9.76
CA ASP A 49 -13.11 -10.92 9.25
C ASP A 49 -13.13 -9.48 8.69
N TRP A 50 -12.19 -8.62 9.06
CA TRP A 50 -12.10 -7.25 8.55
C TRP A 50 -11.32 -7.10 7.24
N GLU A 51 -10.54 -8.10 6.81
CA GLU A 51 -9.64 -7.98 5.65
C GLU A 51 -10.37 -7.50 4.40
N GLU A 52 -11.45 -8.19 4.03
CA GLU A 52 -12.21 -7.90 2.81
C GLU A 52 -12.76 -6.46 2.86
N SER A 53 -13.49 -6.12 3.92
CA SER A 53 -14.05 -4.77 4.08
C SER A 53 -12.99 -3.66 4.11
N ASN A 54 -11.83 -3.90 4.72
CA ASN A 54 -10.72 -2.95 4.71
C ASN A 54 -10.17 -2.75 3.30
N ASN A 55 -9.94 -3.85 2.58
CA ASN A 55 -9.41 -3.82 1.21
C ASN A 55 -10.39 -3.14 0.24
N GLU A 56 -11.69 -3.37 0.40
CA GLU A 56 -12.73 -2.66 -0.34
C GLU A 56 -12.68 -1.15 -0.09
N LEU A 57 -12.58 -0.72 1.16
CA LEU A 57 -12.50 0.70 1.50
C LEU A 57 -11.24 1.38 0.95
N ILE A 58 -10.09 0.68 0.98
CA ILE A 58 -8.84 1.18 0.38
C ILE A 58 -9.01 1.30 -1.14
N ALA A 59 -9.57 0.29 -1.80
CA ALA A 59 -9.81 0.31 -3.24
C ALA A 59 -10.83 1.38 -3.65
N GLU A 60 -11.90 1.59 -2.88
CA GLU A 60 -12.84 2.70 -3.08
C GLU A 60 -12.15 4.06 -2.99
N ALA A 61 -11.25 4.25 -2.01
CA ALA A 61 -10.51 5.48 -1.86
C ALA A 61 -9.57 5.74 -3.05
N ALA A 62 -8.84 4.73 -3.51
CA ALA A 62 -7.98 4.83 -4.70
C ALA A 62 -8.77 5.15 -5.98
N LYS A 63 -9.99 4.60 -6.12
CA LYS A 63 -10.88 4.93 -7.24
C LYS A 63 -11.42 6.36 -7.16
N LYS A 64 -11.71 6.84 -5.95
CA LYS A 64 -12.37 8.13 -5.71
C LYS A 64 -11.41 9.32 -5.73
N TYR A 65 -10.20 9.17 -5.20
CA TYR A 65 -9.25 10.26 -4.99
C TYR A 65 -8.02 10.08 -5.87
N LYS A 66 -7.76 11.04 -6.76
CA LYS A 66 -6.65 10.97 -7.74
C LYS A 66 -5.25 10.88 -7.13
N ASN A 67 -5.10 11.28 -5.87
CA ASN A 67 -3.84 11.26 -5.14
C ASN A 67 -3.74 10.06 -4.17
N VAL A 68 -4.62 9.07 -4.30
CA VAL A 68 -4.58 7.82 -3.53
C VAL A 68 -4.30 6.67 -4.49
N HIS A 69 -3.23 5.94 -4.20
CA HIS A 69 -2.75 4.79 -4.96
C HIS A 69 -2.76 3.58 -4.04
N MET A 70 -3.32 2.46 -4.51
CA MET A 70 -3.33 1.22 -3.73
C MET A 70 -2.10 0.38 -4.10
N ILE A 71 -1.37 -0.08 -3.08
CA ILE A 71 -0.33 -1.10 -3.24
C ILE A 71 -0.97 -2.45 -2.90
N ASP A 72 -1.07 -3.31 -3.91
CA ASP A 72 -1.81 -4.58 -3.84
C ASP A 72 -0.97 -5.72 -3.24
N TRP A 73 -0.66 -5.59 -1.94
CA TRP A 73 0.04 -6.59 -1.16
C TRP A 73 -0.76 -7.89 -1.01
N LYS A 74 -2.10 -7.83 -0.93
CA LYS A 74 -2.96 -9.02 -0.83
C LYS A 74 -2.70 -9.98 -1.98
N ASN A 75 -2.90 -9.53 -3.21
CA ASN A 75 -2.69 -10.40 -4.38
C ASN A 75 -1.21 -10.76 -4.58
N ALA A 76 -0.29 -9.86 -4.23
CA ALA A 76 1.14 -10.15 -4.35
C ALA A 76 1.64 -11.21 -3.37
N SER A 77 0.96 -11.43 -2.24
CA SER A 77 1.43 -12.30 -1.16
C SER A 77 0.53 -13.51 -0.86
N MET A 78 -0.67 -13.59 -1.44
CA MET A 78 -1.66 -14.63 -1.10
C MET A 78 -1.21 -16.07 -1.41
N ASP A 79 -0.28 -16.27 -2.36
CA ASP A 79 0.25 -17.58 -2.72
C ASP A 79 1.66 -17.83 -2.15
N HIS A 80 2.07 -17.03 -1.15
CA HIS A 80 3.42 -17.02 -0.58
C HIS A 80 3.40 -17.22 0.95
N ASP A 81 2.93 -18.38 1.41
CA ASP A 81 2.90 -18.71 2.84
C ASP A 81 4.30 -18.60 3.49
N GLU A 82 5.37 -18.89 2.73
CA GLU A 82 6.76 -18.78 3.20
C GLU A 82 7.20 -17.34 3.51
N TRP A 83 6.46 -16.34 3.03
CA TRP A 83 6.70 -14.94 3.36
C TRP A 83 6.18 -14.56 4.73
N PHE A 84 5.45 -15.43 5.43
CA PHE A 84 4.85 -15.13 6.73
C PHE A 84 5.30 -16.12 7.80
N ALA A 85 5.70 -15.61 8.97
CA ALA A 85 6.09 -16.45 10.10
C ALA A 85 4.88 -17.13 10.78
N ASP A 86 3.72 -16.45 10.77
CA ASP A 86 2.50 -16.86 11.45
C ASP A 86 1.23 -16.50 10.66
N GLY A 87 1.36 -16.37 9.33
CA GLY A 87 0.29 -15.95 8.43
C GLY A 87 0.00 -14.44 8.43
N ILE A 88 0.71 -13.63 9.24
CA ILE A 88 0.51 -12.17 9.29
C ILE A 88 1.85 -11.42 9.28
N HIS A 89 2.83 -11.86 10.06
CA HIS A 89 4.11 -11.17 10.19
C HIS A 89 5.09 -11.59 9.09
N PRO A 90 5.58 -10.66 8.26
CA PRO A 90 6.51 -11.01 7.18
C PRO A 90 7.86 -11.54 7.70
N THR A 91 8.36 -12.59 7.06
CA THR A 91 9.75 -13.06 7.19
C THR A 91 10.72 -12.11 6.48
N GLU A 92 12.02 -12.37 6.51
CA GLU A 92 12.99 -11.57 5.75
C GLU A 92 12.67 -11.52 4.25
N ASP A 93 12.23 -12.64 3.67
CA ASP A 93 11.87 -12.71 2.27
C ASP A 93 10.54 -11.99 1.99
N GLY A 94 9.57 -12.09 2.90
CA GLY A 94 8.35 -11.28 2.86
C GLY A 94 8.62 -9.77 2.94
N ILE A 95 9.56 -9.34 3.79
CA ILE A 95 9.99 -7.93 3.88
C ILE A 95 10.63 -7.48 2.56
N LYS A 96 11.52 -8.29 1.97
CA LYS A 96 12.13 -7.97 0.67
C LYS A 96 11.07 -7.87 -0.43
N ALA A 97 10.11 -8.80 -0.46
CA ALA A 97 9.03 -8.80 -1.43
C ALA A 97 8.13 -7.56 -1.29
N MET A 98 7.65 -7.27 -0.07
CA MET A 98 6.80 -6.11 0.22
C MET A 98 7.51 -4.79 -0.12
N THR A 99 8.76 -4.63 0.31
CA THR A 99 9.52 -3.40 0.02
C THR A 99 9.82 -3.23 -1.47
N THR A 100 10.09 -4.32 -2.19
CA THR A 100 10.24 -4.31 -3.65
C THR A 100 8.95 -3.91 -4.35
N LEU A 101 7.80 -4.46 -3.93
CA LEU A 101 6.49 -4.09 -4.44
C LEU A 101 6.23 -2.59 -4.23
N VAL A 102 6.39 -2.09 -3.01
CA VAL A 102 6.21 -0.68 -2.65
C VAL A 102 7.09 0.22 -3.53
N ALA A 103 8.39 -0.08 -3.61
CA ALA A 103 9.33 0.71 -4.40
C ALA A 103 8.96 0.69 -5.89
N ARG A 104 8.64 -0.48 -6.45
CA ARG A 104 8.24 -0.60 -7.86
C ARG A 104 6.98 0.19 -8.17
N THR A 105 5.93 0.09 -7.35
CA THR A 105 4.68 0.83 -7.56
C THR A 105 4.94 2.34 -7.59
N ILE A 106 5.63 2.87 -6.57
CA ILE A 106 5.94 4.30 -6.50
C ILE A 106 6.78 4.76 -7.69
N LEU A 107 7.81 4.00 -8.07
CA LEU A 107 8.71 4.38 -9.16
C LEU A 107 8.02 4.32 -10.54
N VAL A 108 7.16 3.32 -10.77
CA VAL A 108 6.37 3.22 -12.00
C VAL A 108 5.39 4.38 -12.12
N ASP A 109 4.68 4.73 -11.04
CA ASP A 109 3.72 5.83 -11.01
C ASP A 109 4.39 7.20 -11.24
N GLU A 110 5.62 7.37 -10.73
CA GLU A 110 6.47 8.55 -10.99
C GLU A 110 7.15 8.50 -12.39
N GLY A 111 6.86 7.50 -13.21
CA GLY A 111 7.31 7.42 -14.61
C GLY A 111 8.67 6.77 -14.84
N LEU A 112 9.27 6.15 -13.82
CA LEU A 112 10.52 5.40 -13.93
C LEU A 112 10.25 3.95 -14.35
N LYS A 113 10.25 3.72 -15.68
CA LYS A 113 9.89 2.44 -16.31
C LYS A 113 11.00 1.36 -16.32
N LYS A 114 12.02 1.42 -15.45
CA LYS A 114 13.15 0.46 -15.51
C LYS A 114 13.40 -0.24 -14.18
N PHE A 115 12.80 -1.42 -14.01
CA PHE A 115 13.28 -2.52 -13.17
C PHE A 115 12.96 -3.86 -13.83
#